data_AF-A0A9E0PVE0-F1
#
_entry.id   AF-A0A9E0PVE0-F1
#
_cell.length_a   1.000
_cell.length_b   1.000
_cell.length_c   1.000
_cell.angle_alpha   90.00
_cell.angle_beta   90.00
_cell.angle_gamma   90.00
#
_symmetry.space_group_name_H-M   'P 1'
#
loop_
_entity.id
_entity.type
_entity.pdbx_description
1 polymer ?
#
loop_
_entity_poly.entity_id
_entity_poly.type
_entity_poly.pdbx_seq_one_letter_code
_entity_poly.pdbx_strand_id
1 'polypeptide(L)'
;VWASVWQLSSDTTLLFWVPHQALGGWLATALLIDGAVRARRSSSALLESFGALLWSPLACIGLLPFAALRLLRQPLEWLRAWPTWTAFPLLGGLLLAFYAALRISILPAFVGGEIFGPLAGNYLLFTTLEFGLFFWVCRGAASGEWRLLWWIAGVSLALIPFGRIGYYNDFVMRVSIPALFALWLMVAKGLLGGDLPKRRRWLLAGMVLVGALTAGSEFTRSFKLFRVRIAKENRVREVPRVHALPELNVLYLGDPEAPFFRYLARRQP
;
A
#
# COMPACT_ATOMS: atom_id res chain seq x y z
N VAL A 1 9.29 -7.38 -15.05
CA VAL A 1 9.58 -7.57 -13.61
C VAL A 1 10.09 -8.98 -13.44
N TRP A 2 11.24 -9.19 -12.78
CA TRP A 2 11.86 -10.51 -12.64
C TRP A 2 11.05 -11.45 -11.72
N ALA A 3 10.29 -10.88 -10.78
CA ALA A 3 9.40 -11.58 -9.86
C ALA A 3 7.93 -11.70 -10.36
N SER A 4 7.69 -11.49 -11.66
CA SER A 4 6.37 -11.59 -12.30
C SER A 4 5.29 -10.76 -11.61
N VAL A 5 4.42 -11.39 -10.83
CA VAL A 5 3.24 -10.82 -10.16
C VAL A 5 3.55 -10.15 -8.82
N TRP A 6 4.77 -10.31 -8.29
CA TRP A 6 5.17 -9.70 -7.03
C TRP A 6 5.95 -8.43 -7.27
N GLN A 7 5.48 -7.35 -6.66
CA GLN A 7 6.14 -6.05 -6.72
C GLN A 7 5.85 -5.25 -5.46
N LEU A 8 6.87 -5.06 -4.63
CA LEU A 8 6.86 -4.07 -3.56
C LEU A 8 7.30 -2.74 -4.15
N SER A 9 6.41 -1.74 -4.13
CA SER A 9 6.69 -0.45 -4.76
C SER A 9 7.62 0.37 -3.88
N SER A 10 8.70 0.91 -4.45
CA SER A 10 9.55 1.88 -3.73
C SER A 10 8.77 3.15 -3.39
N ASP A 11 9.17 3.85 -2.32
CA ASP A 11 8.50 5.09 -1.91
C ASP A 11 8.52 6.17 -3.02
N THR A 12 9.59 6.21 -3.82
CA THR A 12 9.69 7.11 -4.98
C THR A 12 8.69 6.71 -6.07
N THR A 13 8.56 5.41 -6.37
CA THR A 13 7.54 4.91 -7.29
C THR A 13 6.14 5.27 -6.79
N LEU A 14 5.86 5.12 -5.49
CA LEU A 14 4.59 5.48 -4.91
C LEU A 14 4.28 6.98 -5.06
N LEU A 15 5.27 7.86 -4.87
CA LEU A 15 5.09 9.31 -5.06
C LEU A 15 4.81 9.70 -6.51
N PHE A 16 5.43 9.04 -7.49
CA PHE A 16 5.21 9.37 -8.90
C PHE A 16 3.87 8.84 -9.44
N TRP A 17 3.43 7.68 -8.96
CA TRP A 17 2.29 6.97 -9.56
C TRP A 17 1.01 7.02 -8.71
N VAL A 18 1.11 7.04 -7.38
CA VAL A 18 -0.03 7.01 -6.45
C VAL A 18 0.20 7.89 -5.21
N PRO A 19 0.58 9.18 -5.36
CA PRO A 19 1.00 10.03 -4.23
C PRO A 19 -0.08 10.16 -3.16
N HIS A 20 -1.36 10.23 -3.56
CA HIS A 20 -2.49 10.29 -2.64
C HIS A 20 -2.55 9.05 -1.74
N GLN A 21 -2.41 7.85 -2.30
CA GLN A 21 -2.43 6.60 -1.53
C GLN A 21 -1.19 6.47 -0.64
N ALA A 22 -0.04 6.88 -1.16
CA ALA A 22 1.23 6.85 -0.45
C ALA A 22 1.19 7.74 0.80
N LEU A 23 0.88 9.02 0.62
CA LEU A 23 0.85 10.00 1.71
C LEU A 23 -0.22 9.65 2.76
N GLY A 24 -1.41 9.25 2.33
CA GLY A 24 -2.47 8.81 3.24
C GLY A 24 -2.08 7.57 4.04
N GLY A 25 -1.50 6.57 3.36
CA GLY A 25 -1.00 5.35 3.99
C GLY A 25 0.13 5.61 5.00
N TRP A 26 1.12 6.43 4.63
CA TRP A 26 2.23 6.78 5.51
C TRP A 26 1.78 7.55 6.74
N LEU A 27 0.93 8.55 6.58
CA LEU A 27 0.42 9.36 7.69
C LEU A 27 -0.39 8.50 8.67
N ALA A 28 -1.33 7.69 8.18
CA ALA A 28 -2.12 6.81 9.03
C ALA A 28 -1.24 5.77 9.74
N THR A 29 -0.25 5.20 9.05
CA THR A 29 0.71 4.27 9.67
C THR A 29 1.53 4.96 10.76
N ALA A 30 2.01 6.18 10.50
CA ALA A 30 2.78 6.96 11.47
C ALA A 30 1.98 7.26 12.74
N LEU A 31 0.70 7.63 12.60
CA LEU A 31 -0.20 7.89 13.74
C LEU A 31 -0.47 6.62 14.55
N LEU A 32 -0.70 5.49 13.90
CA LEU A 32 -0.87 4.21 14.57
C LEU A 32 0.41 3.78 15.31
N ILE A 33 1.58 3.92 14.68
CA ILE A 33 2.87 3.60 15.29
C ILE A 33 3.16 4.53 16.47
N ASP A 34 2.98 5.85 16.34
CA ASP A 34 3.20 6.81 17.42
C ASP A 34 2.29 6.50 18.62
N GLY A 35 1.00 6.23 18.35
CA GLY A 35 0.05 5.84 19.37
C GLY A 35 0.42 4.55 20.09
N ALA A 36 0.92 3.54 19.36
CA ALA A 36 1.36 2.27 19.92
C ALA A 36 2.64 2.42 20.76
N VAL A 37 3.65 3.13 20.26
CA VAL A 37 4.95 3.30 20.93
C VAL A 37 4.84 4.20 22.17
N ARG A 38 4.04 5.26 22.11
CA ARG A 38 3.84 6.18 23.25
C ARG A 38 2.74 5.74 24.21
N ALA A 39 2.15 4.57 24.00
CA ALA A 39 1.04 4.04 24.79
C ALA A 39 -0.12 5.05 24.99
N ARG A 40 -0.40 5.89 23.97
CA ARG A 40 -1.50 6.85 24.07
C ARG A 40 -2.83 6.09 24.11
N ARG A 41 -3.60 6.30 25.17
CA ARG A 41 -5.01 5.94 25.23
C ARG A 41 -5.79 6.89 24.34
N SER A 42 -6.16 6.40 23.16
CA SER A 42 -6.94 7.18 22.22
C SER A 42 -7.76 6.23 21.37
N SER A 43 -9.06 6.47 21.38
CA SER A 43 -10.06 5.81 20.56
C SER A 43 -9.98 6.20 19.06
N SER A 44 -9.02 7.05 18.69
CA SER A 44 -8.79 7.54 17.33
C SER A 44 -8.15 6.51 16.38
N ALA A 45 -7.66 5.36 16.86
CA ALA A 45 -6.99 4.37 16.00
C ALA A 45 -7.87 3.92 14.81
N LEU A 46 -9.17 3.79 15.03
CA LEU A 46 -10.13 3.52 13.96
C LEU A 46 -10.28 4.73 13.06
N LEU A 47 -10.52 5.92 13.61
CA LEU A 47 -10.64 7.16 12.83
C LEU A 47 -9.40 7.42 11.94
N GLU A 48 -8.19 7.17 12.45
CA GLU A 48 -6.92 7.24 11.72
C GLU A 48 -6.89 6.25 10.54
N SER A 49 -7.38 5.03 10.76
CA SER A 49 -7.51 4.01 9.71
C SER A 49 -8.62 4.36 8.71
N PHE A 50 -9.71 4.99 9.14
CA PHE A 50 -10.80 5.51 8.27
C PHE A 50 -10.35 6.68 7.41
N GLY A 51 -9.49 7.54 7.96
CA GLY A 51 -8.80 8.56 7.17
C GLY A 51 -8.13 7.90 5.96
N ALA A 52 -7.38 6.82 6.16
CA ALA A 52 -6.75 6.11 5.04
C ALA A 52 -7.73 5.46 4.07
N LEU A 53 -8.92 5.02 4.53
CA LEU A 53 -9.95 4.43 3.67
C LEU A 53 -10.42 5.41 2.57
N LEU A 54 -10.53 6.71 2.89
CA LEU A 54 -10.88 7.75 1.92
C LEU A 54 -9.80 7.98 0.87
N TRP A 55 -8.54 7.69 1.19
CA TRP A 55 -7.40 7.90 0.30
C TRP A 55 -7.05 6.65 -0.51
N SER A 56 -7.16 5.46 0.09
CA SER A 56 -6.92 4.18 -0.55
C SER A 56 -7.54 3.03 0.26
N PRO A 57 -8.58 2.37 -0.28
CA PRO A 57 -9.16 1.18 0.35
C PRO A 57 -8.16 0.04 0.55
N LEU A 58 -7.23 -0.15 -0.40
CA LEU A 58 -6.20 -1.17 -0.30
C LEU A 58 -5.14 -0.84 0.78
N ALA A 59 -4.72 0.43 0.89
CA ALA A 59 -3.82 0.81 1.98
C ALA A 59 -4.50 0.66 3.35
N CYS A 60 -5.81 0.88 3.44
CA CYS A 60 -6.60 0.63 4.65
C CYS A 60 -6.56 -0.86 5.05
N ILE A 61 -6.62 -1.81 4.10
CA ILE A 61 -6.43 -3.23 4.39
C ILE A 61 -5.04 -3.48 4.99
N GLY A 62 -4.01 -2.84 4.43
CA GLY A 62 -2.62 -2.93 4.92
C GLY A 62 -2.42 -2.38 6.33
N LEU A 63 -3.29 -1.46 6.78
CA LEU A 63 -3.27 -0.89 8.12
C LEU A 63 -3.90 -1.80 9.18
N LEU A 64 -4.75 -2.77 8.78
CA LEU A 64 -5.48 -3.63 9.71
C LEU A 64 -4.59 -4.32 10.74
N PRO A 65 -3.41 -4.89 10.40
CA PRO A 65 -2.52 -5.50 11.39
C PRO A 65 -2.02 -4.51 12.45
N PHE A 66 -1.73 -3.27 12.05
CA PHE A 66 -1.27 -2.20 12.95
C PHE A 66 -2.42 -1.64 13.81
N ALA A 67 -3.59 -1.48 13.21
CA ALA A 67 -4.79 -1.05 13.92
C ALA A 67 -5.25 -2.11 14.95
N ALA A 68 -5.21 -3.40 14.57
CA ALA A 68 -5.54 -4.51 15.44
C ALA A 68 -4.69 -4.52 16.71
N LEU A 69 -3.38 -4.24 16.59
CA LEU A 69 -2.51 -4.13 17.76
C LEU A 69 -3.01 -3.09 18.77
N ARG A 70 -3.44 -1.91 18.31
CA ARG A 70 -3.96 -0.86 19.20
C ARG A 70 -5.33 -1.24 19.77
N LEU A 71 -6.21 -1.82 18.95
CA LEU A 71 -7.55 -2.22 19.35
C LEU A 71 -7.56 -3.31 20.41
N LEU A 72 -6.72 -4.34 20.24
CA LEU A 72 -6.59 -5.44 21.20
C LEU A 72 -6.06 -4.98 22.56
N ARG A 73 -5.31 -3.87 22.60
CA ARG A 73 -4.80 -3.27 23.84
C ARG A 73 -5.77 -2.29 24.50
N GLN A 74 -6.77 -1.80 23.77
CA GLN A 74 -7.75 -0.82 24.25
C GLN A 74 -9.18 -1.24 23.83
N PRO A 75 -9.64 -2.46 24.18
CA PRO A 75 -10.84 -3.07 23.61
C PRO A 75 -12.16 -2.40 24.02
N LEU A 76 -12.16 -1.50 25.00
CA LEU A 76 -13.35 -0.77 25.43
C LEU A 76 -13.34 0.70 25.01
N GLU A 77 -12.19 1.25 24.61
CA GLU A 77 -12.11 2.68 24.24
C GLU A 77 -12.61 2.94 22.83
N TRP A 78 -12.46 1.99 21.91
CA TRP A 78 -12.99 2.14 20.54
C TRP A 78 -14.52 2.20 20.52
N LEU A 79 -15.20 1.51 21.45
CA LEU A 79 -16.65 1.59 21.64
C LEU A 79 -17.09 3.00 22.07
N ARG A 80 -16.21 3.78 22.71
CA ARG A 80 -16.51 5.14 23.20
C ARG A 80 -16.25 6.23 22.17
N ALA A 81 -15.58 5.92 21.05
CA ALA A 81 -15.44 6.86 19.95
C ALA A 81 -16.74 6.90 19.15
N TRP A 82 -17.64 7.83 19.48
CA TRP A 82 -18.85 8.09 18.70
C TRP A 82 -18.60 8.30 17.19
N PRO A 83 -17.47 8.89 16.72
CA PRO A 83 -17.20 9.00 15.29
C PRO A 83 -16.95 7.65 14.63
N THR A 84 -16.50 6.64 15.38
CA THR A 84 -16.27 5.28 14.87
C THR A 84 -17.58 4.65 14.43
N TRP A 85 -18.63 4.75 15.24
CA TRP A 85 -19.90 4.07 14.95
C TRP A 85 -20.69 4.69 13.82
N THR A 86 -20.47 5.97 13.53
CA THR A 86 -21.18 6.68 12.46
C THR A 86 -20.34 6.73 11.18
N ALA A 87 -19.06 7.08 11.28
CA ALA A 87 -18.20 7.19 10.10
C ALA A 87 -17.84 5.83 9.51
N PHE A 88 -17.66 4.77 10.32
CA PHE A 88 -17.33 3.43 9.82
C PHE A 88 -18.39 2.88 8.86
N PRO A 89 -19.67 2.72 9.26
CA PRO A 89 -20.67 2.15 8.37
C PRO A 89 -21.01 3.10 7.22
N LEU A 90 -20.97 4.41 7.45
CA LEU A 90 -21.27 5.39 6.40
C LEU A 90 -20.20 5.38 5.30
N LEU A 91 -18.92 5.51 5.66
CA LEU A 91 -17.82 5.53 4.69
C LEU A 91 -17.59 4.16 4.07
N GLY A 92 -17.65 3.09 4.88
CA GLY A 92 -17.56 1.72 4.38
C GLY A 92 -18.72 1.38 3.45
N GLY A 93 -19.94 1.78 3.80
CA GLY A 93 -21.12 1.62 2.97
C GLY A 93 -21.04 2.42 1.67
N LEU A 94 -20.58 3.67 1.73
CA LEU A 94 -20.38 4.51 0.54
C LEU A 94 -19.34 3.90 -0.41
N LEU A 95 -18.24 3.38 0.12
CA LEU A 95 -17.22 2.71 -0.69
C LEU A 95 -17.70 1.39 -1.28
N LEU A 96 -18.41 0.58 -0.49
CA LEU A 96 -19.02 -0.65 -0.98
C LEU A 96 -20.02 -0.34 -2.09
N ALA A 97 -20.86 0.68 -1.90
CA ALA A 97 -21.80 1.14 -2.91
C ALA A 97 -21.09 1.65 -4.16
N PHE A 98 -19.99 2.41 -4.01
CA PHE A 98 -19.17 2.89 -5.13
C PHE A 98 -18.57 1.74 -5.94
N TYR A 99 -17.93 0.77 -5.28
CA TYR A 99 -17.35 -0.39 -5.96
C TYR A 99 -18.39 -1.31 -6.58
N ALA A 100 -19.51 -1.55 -5.88
CA ALA A 100 -20.64 -2.31 -6.41
C ALA A 100 -21.27 -1.61 -7.63
N ALA A 101 -21.38 -0.28 -7.57
CA ALA A 101 -21.91 0.53 -8.66
C ALA A 101 -21.00 0.51 -9.89
N LEU A 102 -19.70 0.31 -9.76
CA LEU A 102 -18.77 0.22 -10.89
C LEU A 102 -18.64 -1.19 -11.47
N ARG A 103 -19.29 -2.20 -10.85
CA ARG A 103 -19.16 -3.63 -11.18
C ARG A 103 -17.71 -4.07 -11.39
N ILE A 104 -16.78 -3.44 -10.67
CA ILE A 104 -15.37 -3.84 -10.78
C ILE A 104 -15.32 -5.26 -10.22
N SER A 105 -14.97 -6.23 -11.06
CA SER A 105 -14.72 -7.61 -10.68
C SER A 105 -13.37 -7.69 -9.96
N ILE A 106 -13.33 -7.13 -8.74
CA ILE A 106 -12.14 -7.03 -7.88
C ILE A 106 -11.93 -8.29 -7.04
N LEU A 107 -12.51 -9.43 -7.43
CA LEU A 107 -12.40 -10.63 -6.60
C LEU A 107 -10.91 -10.93 -6.41
N PRO A 108 -10.41 -10.87 -5.15
CA PRO A 108 -9.01 -11.14 -4.89
C PRO A 108 -8.75 -12.58 -5.32
N ALA A 109 -7.92 -12.75 -6.34
CA ALA A 109 -7.45 -14.08 -6.70
C ALA A 109 -6.39 -14.46 -5.68
N PHE A 110 -6.61 -15.55 -4.95
CA PHE A 110 -5.55 -16.13 -4.12
C PHE A 110 -4.55 -16.81 -5.05
N VAL A 111 -3.32 -16.32 -5.05
CA VAL A 111 -2.26 -16.80 -5.96
C VAL A 111 -1.65 -18.10 -5.45
N GLY A 112 -2.01 -18.58 -4.25
CA GLY A 112 -1.31 -19.69 -3.59
C GLY A 112 -1.06 -20.93 -4.46
N GLY A 113 -2.00 -21.32 -5.32
CA GLY A 113 -1.81 -22.45 -6.23
C GLY A 113 -0.68 -22.27 -7.26
N GLU A 114 -0.40 -21.03 -7.68
CA GLU A 114 0.72 -20.71 -8.58
C GLU A 114 2.06 -20.70 -7.82
N ILE A 115 2.07 -20.46 -6.50
CA ILE A 115 3.29 -20.24 -5.69
C ILE A 115 3.93 -21.56 -5.22
N PHE A 116 3.15 -22.61 -4.94
CA PHE A 116 3.67 -23.85 -4.33
C PHE A 116 4.44 -24.79 -5.29
N GLY A 117 4.67 -24.37 -6.54
CA GLY A 117 5.48 -25.08 -7.54
C GLY A 117 6.87 -24.46 -7.78
N PRO A 118 7.39 -24.39 -9.03
CA PRO A 118 8.71 -23.81 -9.34
C PRO A 118 8.87 -22.32 -8.95
N LEU A 119 7.78 -21.65 -8.56
CA LEU A 119 7.75 -20.28 -8.07
C LEU A 119 8.16 -20.13 -6.59
N ALA A 120 8.26 -21.20 -5.81
CA ALA A 120 8.67 -21.12 -4.40
C ALA A 120 10.11 -20.56 -4.24
N GLY A 121 11.04 -20.97 -5.11
CA GLY A 121 12.40 -20.43 -5.13
C GLY A 121 12.42 -18.94 -5.48
N ASN A 122 11.60 -18.53 -6.45
CA ASN A 122 11.46 -17.12 -6.84
C ASN A 122 10.83 -16.30 -5.72
N TYR A 123 9.88 -16.87 -4.97
CA TYR A 123 9.25 -16.22 -3.82
C TYR A 123 10.26 -16.00 -2.68
N LEU A 124 11.07 -17.01 -2.37
CA LEU A 124 12.13 -16.89 -1.37
C LEU A 124 13.17 -15.85 -1.79
N LEU A 125 13.57 -15.85 -3.06
CA LEU A 125 14.50 -14.86 -3.60
C LEU A 125 13.89 -13.44 -3.52
N PHE A 126 12.64 -13.28 -3.93
CA PHE A 126 11.86 -12.04 -3.85
C PHE A 126 11.80 -11.51 -2.42
N THR A 127 11.31 -12.33 -1.49
CA THR A 127 11.17 -11.98 -0.07
C THR A 127 12.52 -11.57 0.52
N THR A 128 13.59 -12.31 0.19
CA THR A 128 14.94 -12.04 0.69
C THR A 128 15.47 -10.71 0.17
N LEU A 129 15.39 -10.47 -1.14
CA LEU A 129 15.96 -9.29 -1.78
C LEU A 129 15.17 -8.01 -1.47
N GLU A 130 13.84 -8.08 -1.46
CA GLU A 130 12.99 -6.89 -1.33
C GLU A 130 12.95 -6.35 0.10
N PHE A 131 12.82 -7.22 1.10
CA PHE A 131 12.76 -6.77 2.50
C PHE A 131 13.53 -7.66 3.49
N GLY A 132 13.77 -8.94 3.17
CA GLY A 132 14.37 -9.90 4.09
C GLY A 132 15.77 -9.51 4.57
N LEU A 133 16.62 -8.96 3.67
CA LEU A 133 17.94 -8.46 4.05
C LEU A 133 17.83 -7.26 5.01
N PHE A 134 16.95 -6.29 4.74
CA PHE A 134 16.69 -5.18 5.65
C PHE A 134 16.15 -5.70 6.99
N PHE A 135 15.26 -6.70 6.95
CA PHE A 135 14.69 -7.34 8.10
C PHE A 135 15.75 -8.01 8.99
N TRP A 136 16.74 -8.65 8.38
CA TRP A 136 17.82 -9.30 9.10
C TRP A 136 18.82 -8.31 9.70
N VAL A 137 19.21 -7.27 8.96
CA VAL A 137 20.20 -6.27 9.43
C VAL A 137 19.63 -5.42 10.58
N CYS A 138 18.38 -4.98 10.46
CA CYS A 138 17.73 -4.10 11.43
C CYS A 138 17.17 -4.80 12.66
N ARG A 139 17.16 -6.13 12.74
CA ARG A 139 16.59 -6.89 13.88
C ARG A 139 17.12 -6.47 15.25
N GLY A 140 18.35 -5.96 15.32
CA GLY A 140 18.97 -5.48 16.55
C GLY A 140 18.41 -4.14 17.05
N ALA A 141 17.85 -3.32 16.16
CA ALA A 141 17.23 -2.04 16.50
C ALA A 141 15.80 -2.20 17.04
N ALA A 142 15.23 -3.40 16.93
CA ALA A 142 13.86 -3.71 17.32
C ALA A 142 13.79 -4.14 18.80
N SER A 143 13.47 -3.19 19.67
CA SER A 143 13.28 -3.38 21.12
C SER A 143 11.90 -2.93 21.60
N GLY A 144 11.38 -3.56 22.65
CA GLY A 144 10.07 -3.25 23.22
C GLY A 144 8.94 -3.27 22.16
N GLU A 145 8.16 -2.20 22.10
CA GLU A 145 7.07 -2.01 21.14
C GLU A 145 7.52 -2.07 19.68
N TRP A 146 8.72 -1.57 19.39
CA TRP A 146 9.28 -1.63 18.04
C TRP A 146 9.52 -3.06 17.57
N ARG A 147 9.76 -4.02 18.48
CA ARG A 147 9.90 -5.43 18.13
C ARG A 147 8.60 -6.04 17.63
N LEU A 148 7.48 -5.66 18.24
CA LEU A 148 6.18 -6.15 17.82
C LEU A 148 5.77 -5.54 16.48
N LEU A 149 5.94 -4.22 16.33
CA LEU A 149 5.71 -3.53 15.05
C LEU A 149 6.59 -4.07 13.92
N TRP A 150 7.85 -4.42 14.24
CA TRP A 150 8.76 -5.08 13.31
C TRP A 150 8.21 -6.40 12.79
N TRP A 151 7.76 -7.29 13.69
CA TRP A 151 7.17 -8.56 13.28
C TRP A 151 5.85 -8.40 12.53
N ILE A 152 5.01 -7.46 12.94
CA ILE A 152 3.78 -7.14 12.20
C ILE A 152 4.13 -6.74 10.76
N ALA A 153 5.06 -5.80 10.57
CA ALA A 153 5.49 -5.39 9.24
C ALA A 153 6.06 -6.56 8.42
N GLY A 154 6.96 -7.37 9.02
CA GLY A 154 7.57 -8.52 8.35
C GLY A 154 6.56 -9.60 7.94
N VAL A 155 5.64 -9.96 8.84
CA VAL A 155 4.59 -10.93 8.55
C VAL A 155 3.63 -10.38 7.50
N SER A 156 3.24 -9.11 7.58
CA SER A 156 2.42 -8.47 6.55
C SER A 156 3.09 -8.52 5.18
N LEU A 157 4.37 -8.12 5.07
CA LEU A 157 5.11 -8.16 3.80
C LEU A 157 5.28 -9.58 3.25
N ALA A 158 5.35 -10.58 4.11
CA ALA A 158 5.38 -11.98 3.70
C ALA A 158 4.00 -12.52 3.27
N LEU A 159 2.89 -12.02 3.84
CA LEU A 159 1.55 -12.56 3.51
C LEU A 159 0.87 -11.82 2.34
N ILE A 160 1.17 -10.55 2.13
CA ILE A 160 0.57 -9.73 1.07
C ILE A 160 0.79 -10.31 -0.35
N PRO A 161 1.97 -10.83 -0.72
CA PRO A 161 2.24 -11.43 -2.03
C PRO A 161 1.31 -12.58 -2.46
N PHE A 162 0.55 -13.16 -1.52
CA PHE A 162 -0.41 -14.23 -1.80
C PHE A 162 -1.75 -13.74 -2.37
N GLY A 163 -2.03 -12.43 -2.27
CA GLY A 163 -3.21 -11.82 -2.88
C GLY A 163 -2.89 -11.17 -4.23
N ARG A 164 -3.86 -11.22 -5.15
CA ARG A 164 -3.78 -10.54 -6.45
C ARG A 164 -5.05 -9.79 -6.77
N ILE A 165 -4.89 -8.51 -7.12
CA ILE A 165 -5.95 -7.64 -7.64
C ILE A 165 -5.41 -6.84 -8.83
N GLY A 166 -6.11 -6.87 -9.95
CA GLY A 166 -5.78 -6.09 -11.13
C GLY A 166 -4.59 -6.63 -11.94
N TYR A 167 -4.36 -6.00 -13.09
CA TYR A 167 -3.36 -6.44 -14.08
C TYR A 167 -1.93 -6.34 -13.54
N TYR A 168 -1.58 -5.24 -12.88
CA TYR A 168 -0.25 -5.00 -12.29
C TYR A 168 -0.12 -5.47 -10.83
N ASN A 169 -1.11 -6.21 -10.32
CA ASN A 169 -1.20 -6.61 -8.92
C ASN A 169 -1.18 -5.43 -7.93
N ASP A 170 -2.16 -4.54 -8.05
CA ASP A 170 -2.36 -3.42 -7.13
C ASP A 170 -2.56 -3.87 -5.68
N PHE A 171 -3.02 -5.11 -5.43
CA PHE A 171 -3.09 -5.66 -4.08
C PHE A 171 -1.71 -5.59 -3.40
N VAL A 172 -0.70 -6.21 -4.01
CA VAL A 172 0.65 -6.24 -3.44
C VAL A 172 1.24 -4.84 -3.35
N MET A 173 1.02 -4.01 -4.36
CA MET A 173 1.60 -2.67 -4.40
C MET A 173 0.98 -1.70 -3.38
N ARG A 174 -0.32 -1.79 -3.09
CA ARG A 174 -1.02 -0.80 -2.23
C ARG A 174 -1.25 -1.29 -0.81
N VAL A 175 -1.52 -2.58 -0.62
CA VAL A 175 -1.68 -3.16 0.73
C VAL A 175 -0.33 -3.18 1.46
N SER A 176 0.80 -3.21 0.75
CA SER A 176 2.13 -3.19 1.37
C SER A 176 2.59 -1.81 1.85
N ILE A 177 1.94 -0.71 1.45
CA ILE A 177 2.35 0.66 1.78
C ILE A 177 2.60 0.85 3.29
N PRO A 178 1.68 0.45 4.20
CA PRO A 178 1.89 0.59 5.64
C PRO A 178 3.07 -0.22 6.18
N ALA A 179 3.20 -1.47 5.73
CA ALA A 179 4.24 -2.37 6.21
C ALA A 179 5.63 -1.95 5.70
N LEU A 180 5.74 -1.47 4.46
CA LEU A 180 6.95 -0.87 3.91
C LEU A 180 7.34 0.41 4.65
N PHE A 181 6.36 1.27 4.95
CA PHE A 181 6.64 2.48 5.72
C PHE A 181 7.15 2.16 7.14
N ALA A 182 6.55 1.17 7.82
CA ALA A 182 7.03 0.68 9.11
C ALA A 182 8.46 0.10 9.03
N LEU A 183 8.76 -0.65 7.96
CA LEU A 183 10.11 -1.13 7.67
C LEU A 183 11.10 0.05 7.53
N TRP A 184 10.74 1.08 6.77
CA TRP A 184 11.59 2.26 6.57
C TRP A 184 11.80 3.09 7.84
N LEU A 185 10.79 3.23 8.70
CA LEU A 185 10.96 3.84 10.03
C LEU A 185 11.98 3.07 10.88
N MET A 186 11.97 1.74 10.80
CA MET A 186 12.92 0.89 11.51
C MET A 186 14.33 0.94 10.91
N VAL A 187 14.45 1.06 9.59
CA VAL A 187 15.71 1.36 8.91
C VAL A 187 16.26 2.72 9.36
N ALA A 188 15.42 3.75 9.40
CA ALA A 188 15.80 5.07 9.88
C ALA A 188 16.24 5.04 11.35
N LYS A 189 15.50 4.36 12.23
CA LYS A 189 15.88 4.14 13.63
C LYS A 189 17.22 3.41 13.74
N GLY A 190 17.45 2.36 12.96
CA GLY A 190 18.72 1.64 12.94
C GLY A 190 19.91 2.48 12.43
N LEU A 191 19.68 3.35 11.46
CA LEU A 191 20.69 4.24 10.89
C LEU A 191 20.98 5.47 11.76
N LEU A 192 20.01 5.97 12.53
CA LEU A 192 20.12 7.23 13.26
C LEU A 192 20.25 7.04 14.78
N GLY A 193 19.58 6.05 15.35
CA GLY A 193 19.40 5.86 16.80
C GLY A 193 20.57 5.20 17.53
N GLY A 194 21.62 4.76 16.84
CA GLY A 194 22.79 4.14 17.47
C GLY A 194 22.57 2.72 18.01
N ASP A 195 21.35 2.16 17.85
CA ASP A 195 20.96 0.83 18.35
C ASP A 195 21.70 -0.33 17.64
N LEU A 196 22.36 -0.07 16.50
CA LEU A 196 23.08 -1.08 15.71
C LEU A 196 24.60 -0.95 15.86
N PRO A 197 25.34 -2.08 15.94
CA PRO A 197 26.79 -2.07 15.85
C PRO A 197 27.29 -1.37 14.58
N LYS A 198 28.43 -0.67 14.66
CA LYS A 198 29.02 0.12 13.55
C LYS A 198 29.06 -0.66 12.22
N ARG A 199 29.46 -1.94 12.24
CA ARG A 199 29.47 -2.81 11.04
C ARG A 199 28.09 -2.97 10.41
N ARG A 200 27.05 -3.24 11.20
CA ARG A 200 25.67 -3.41 10.70
C ARG A 200 25.10 -2.09 10.19
N ARG A 201 25.43 -0.98 10.84
CA ARG A 201 25.03 0.37 10.40
C ARG A 201 25.62 0.73 9.04
N TRP A 202 26.90 0.44 8.80
CA TRP A 202 27.53 0.65 7.48
C TRP A 202 26.96 -0.27 6.41
N LEU A 203 26.71 -1.54 6.74
CA LEU A 203 26.04 -2.47 5.84
C LEU A 203 24.65 -1.94 5.44
N LEU A 204 23.86 -1.50 6.42
CA LEU A 204 22.54 -0.92 6.20
C LEU A 204 22.61 0.34 5.33
N ALA A 205 23.57 1.23 5.57
CA ALA A 205 23.76 2.43 4.77
C ALA A 205 24.12 2.07 3.31
N GLY A 206 25.00 1.09 3.09
CA GLY A 206 25.32 0.58 1.77
C GLY A 206 24.10 0.02 1.03
N MET A 207 23.26 -0.76 1.72
CA MET A 207 22.02 -1.29 1.15
C MET A 207 21.03 -0.18 0.74
N VAL A 208 20.87 0.85 1.58
CA VAL A 208 20.03 2.02 1.24
C VAL A 208 20.58 2.77 0.02
N LEU A 209 21.91 2.94 -0.08
CA LEU A 209 22.53 3.59 -1.23
C LEU A 209 22.31 2.79 -2.53
N VAL A 210 22.40 1.46 -2.47
CA VAL A 210 22.09 0.59 -3.63
C VAL A 210 20.62 0.75 -4.03
N GLY A 211 19.69 0.74 -3.07
CA GLY A 211 18.26 0.94 -3.34
C GLY A 211 17.94 2.34 -3.90
N ALA A 212 18.71 3.36 -3.49
CA ALA A 212 18.55 4.73 -3.97
C ALA A 212 18.88 4.90 -5.46
N LEU A 213 19.63 3.97 -6.08
CA LEU A 213 19.89 3.98 -7.52
C LEU A 213 18.59 3.86 -8.33
N THR A 214 17.65 3.02 -7.86
CA THR A 214 16.34 2.87 -8.49
C THR A 214 15.54 4.17 -8.39
N ALA A 215 15.51 4.79 -7.21
CA ALA A 215 14.87 6.10 -7.03
C ALA A 215 15.49 7.17 -7.95
N GLY A 216 16.81 7.23 -8.04
CA GLY A 216 17.52 8.16 -8.93
C GLY A 216 17.18 7.96 -10.41
N SER A 217 17.00 6.71 -10.84
CA SER A 217 16.57 6.41 -12.22
C SER A 217 15.14 6.89 -12.50
N GLU A 218 14.23 6.80 -11.52
CA GLU A 218 12.86 7.33 -11.63
C GLU A 218 12.82 8.85 -11.72
N PHE A 219 13.63 9.54 -10.90
CA PHE A 219 13.78 11.00 -11.02
C PHE A 219 14.35 11.39 -12.38
N THR A 220 15.41 10.73 -12.83
CA THR A 220 16.03 11.01 -14.13
C THR A 220 15.05 10.79 -15.28
N ARG A 221 14.29 9.69 -15.24
CA ARG A 221 13.21 9.39 -16.19
C ARG A 221 12.17 10.51 -16.19
N SER A 222 11.74 10.92 -15.01
CA SER A 222 10.73 11.97 -14.85
C SER A 222 11.20 13.30 -15.40
N PHE A 223 12.44 13.72 -15.12
CA PHE A 223 13.00 14.95 -15.69
C PHE A 223 13.15 14.89 -17.21
N LYS A 224 13.66 13.78 -17.77
CA LYS A 224 13.87 13.63 -19.23
C LYS A 224 12.56 13.55 -20.00
N LEU A 225 11.54 12.91 -19.43
CA LEU A 225 10.24 12.71 -20.06
C LEU A 225 9.23 13.80 -19.68
N PHE A 226 9.57 14.72 -18.78
CA PHE A 226 8.69 15.82 -18.40
C PHE A 226 8.35 16.64 -19.64
N ARG A 227 7.11 16.47 -20.10
CA ARG A 227 6.52 17.27 -21.16
C ARG A 227 5.16 17.67 -20.67
N VAL A 228 4.91 18.98 -20.61
CA VAL A 228 3.56 19.51 -20.39
C VAL A 228 2.75 19.22 -21.65
N ARG A 229 2.10 18.05 -21.69
CA ARG A 229 1.15 17.71 -22.73
C ARG A 229 -0.20 18.31 -22.34
N ILE A 230 -0.46 19.53 -22.78
CA ILE A 230 -1.82 20.07 -22.80
C ILE A 230 -2.57 19.26 -23.87
N ALA A 231 -3.52 18.43 -23.44
CA ALA A 231 -4.38 17.73 -24.38
C ALA A 231 -5.11 18.78 -25.22
N LYS A 232 -4.84 18.83 -26.53
CA LYS A 232 -5.65 19.64 -27.44
C LYS A 232 -7.09 19.13 -27.37
N GLU A 233 -8.02 20.02 -27.06
CA GLU A 233 -9.45 19.76 -26.80
C GLU A 233 -10.09 18.80 -27.82
N ASN A 234 -9.66 18.89 -29.08
CA ASN A 234 -10.18 18.10 -30.20
C ASN A 234 -9.80 16.59 -30.16
N ARG A 235 -8.89 16.16 -29.28
CA ARG A 235 -8.56 14.73 -29.07
C ARG A 235 -9.35 14.07 -27.94
N VAL A 236 -10.16 14.81 -27.20
CA VAL A 236 -10.94 14.28 -26.07
C VAL A 236 -12.32 13.79 -26.52
N ARG A 237 -12.82 14.28 -27.67
CA ARG A 237 -14.14 13.90 -28.22
C ARG A 237 -14.18 12.52 -28.82
N GLU A 238 -13.02 12.06 -29.27
CA GLU A 238 -12.83 10.73 -29.77
C GLU A 238 -12.16 9.95 -28.63
N VAL A 239 -12.86 8.97 -28.06
CA VAL A 239 -12.30 7.91 -27.21
C VAL A 239 -12.10 6.61 -28.05
N PRO A 240 -11.72 6.62 -29.35
CA PRO A 240 -11.91 5.47 -30.21
C PRO A 240 -10.55 4.78 -30.30
N ARG A 241 -10.13 4.14 -29.21
CA ARG A 241 -9.00 3.18 -29.13
C ARG A 241 -8.67 2.72 -27.71
N VAL A 242 -9.55 2.93 -26.74
CA VAL A 242 -9.37 2.34 -25.41
C VAL A 242 -9.57 0.80 -25.46
N HIS A 243 -9.99 0.21 -26.57
CA HIS A 243 -10.22 -1.24 -26.76
C HIS A 243 -9.00 -2.17 -26.72
N ALA A 244 -7.76 -1.69 -26.52
CA ALA A 244 -6.60 -2.57 -26.58
C ALA A 244 -6.50 -3.57 -25.41
N LEU A 245 -7.05 -3.24 -24.23
CA LEU A 245 -7.00 -4.10 -23.03
C LEU A 245 -8.31 -3.96 -22.21
N PRO A 246 -9.31 -4.83 -22.45
CA PRO A 246 -10.62 -4.76 -21.79
C PRO A 246 -10.54 -4.70 -20.25
N GLU A 247 -9.59 -5.41 -19.65
CA GLU A 247 -9.40 -5.47 -18.18
C GLU A 247 -9.00 -4.12 -17.59
N LEU A 248 -8.15 -3.35 -18.27
CA LEU A 248 -7.74 -2.00 -17.84
C LEU A 248 -8.89 -1.01 -17.95
N ASN A 249 -9.77 -1.18 -18.93
CA ASN A 249 -10.90 -0.29 -19.13
C ASN A 249 -11.94 -0.44 -18.04
N VAL A 250 -12.28 -1.67 -17.69
CA VAL A 250 -13.20 -1.93 -16.58
C VAL A 250 -12.62 -1.39 -15.27
N LEU A 251 -11.30 -1.48 -15.08
CA LEU A 251 -10.63 -0.96 -13.89
C LEU A 251 -10.65 0.57 -13.78
N TYR A 252 -10.40 1.29 -14.89
CA TYR A 252 -10.28 2.75 -14.88
C TYR A 252 -11.57 3.51 -15.22
N LEU A 253 -12.40 2.94 -16.09
CA LEU A 253 -13.64 3.55 -16.57
C LEU A 253 -14.88 2.91 -15.94
N GLY A 254 -14.76 1.70 -15.36
CA GLY A 254 -15.91 0.92 -14.89
C GLY A 254 -16.53 0.08 -16.01
N ASP A 255 -17.33 -0.91 -15.61
CA ASP A 255 -18.11 -1.72 -16.56
C ASP A 255 -19.11 -0.82 -17.33
N PRO A 256 -19.13 -0.79 -18.66
CA PRO A 256 -20.14 -0.05 -19.43
C PRO A 256 -21.59 -0.43 -19.08
N GLU A 257 -21.80 -1.63 -18.55
CA GLU A 257 -23.11 -2.12 -18.09
C GLU A 257 -23.40 -1.81 -16.61
N ALA A 258 -22.52 -1.05 -15.95
CA ALA A 258 -22.72 -0.59 -14.59
C ALA A 258 -23.94 0.32 -14.46
N PRO A 259 -24.63 0.31 -13.29
CA PRO A 259 -25.72 1.22 -12.98
C PRO A 259 -25.41 2.70 -13.28
N PHE A 260 -24.18 3.14 -13.04
CA PHE A 260 -23.75 4.50 -13.37
C PHE A 260 -23.93 4.83 -14.86
N PHE A 261 -23.44 3.99 -15.76
CA PHE A 261 -23.57 4.23 -17.21
C PHE A 261 -24.99 4.00 -17.73
N ARG A 262 -25.75 3.11 -17.08
CA ARG A 262 -27.14 2.83 -17.46
C ARG A 262 -28.11 3.93 -17.06
N TYR A 263 -27.94 4.53 -15.88
CA TYR A 263 -28.95 5.42 -15.29
C TYR A 263 -28.49 6.86 -15.08
N LEU A 264 -27.19 7.11 -14.93
CA LEU A 264 -26.64 8.43 -14.56
C LEU A 264 -25.84 9.09 -15.69
N ALA A 265 -25.17 8.31 -16.54
CA ALA A 265 -24.44 8.85 -17.68
C ALA A 265 -25.43 9.33 -18.76
N ARG A 266 -25.30 10.59 -19.17
CA ARG A 266 -26.08 11.15 -20.27
C ARG A 266 -25.69 10.46 -21.58
N ARG A 267 -26.57 9.63 -22.14
CA ARG A 267 -26.40 9.11 -23.50
C ARG A 267 -26.37 10.30 -24.46
N GLN A 268 -25.27 10.48 -25.18
CA GLN A 268 -25.28 11.43 -26.29
C GLN A 268 -26.19 10.85 -27.40
N PRO A 269 -27.09 11.67 -27.98
CA PRO A 269 -27.95 11.25 -29.09
C PRO A 269 -27.14 10.91 -30.34
#